data_AF-A0A0P7THQ6-F1
#
_entry.id   AF-A0A0P7THQ6-F1
#
_cell.length_a   1.000
_cell.length_b   1.000
_cell.length_c   1.000
_cell.angle_alpha   90.00
_cell.angle_beta   90.00
_cell.angle_gamma   90.00
#
_symmetry.space_group_name_H-M   'P 1'
#
loop_
_entity.id
_entity.type
_entity.pdbx_description
1 polymer ?
#
loop_
_entity_poly.entity_id
_entity_poly.type
_entity_poly.pdbx_seq_one_letter_code
_entity_poly.pdbx_strand_id
1 'polypeptide(L)'
;MVRFTHSNDRGWFRSLFVHKVEPRTDTHSNLLSKKETSSLYKIQYHNVKPEYLEAYNSLSAEVQNRLHHDKDYPCEVVGSWNTWYGEQDQAVHLWRYKGGYPALTECLNKLRQNKEYLDFRKERSKMLISRRNQLLLEFSFWNEPAPRPGPNIYELRTYRLRPGTMIEWGNHWARAIKHRQENQEAVGGFFTQIGELYVVHHLWAYKDLQSREETRNFAWQKPGWDTAVYYTGNGTNLKIDILSHYTSLYLFRVQSR
;
A
#
# COMPACT_ATOMS: atom_id res chain seq x y z
N MET A 1 -22.29 47.17 57.38
CA MET A 1 -22.08 45.85 58.01
C MET A 1 -21.26 45.00 57.06
N VAL A 2 -20.01 44.76 57.42
CA VAL A 2 -19.06 43.85 56.75
C VAL A 2 -19.34 42.41 57.20
N ARG A 3 -19.27 41.43 56.29
CA ARG A 3 -18.96 39.99 56.53
C ARG A 3 -18.81 39.31 55.14
N PHE A 4 -17.60 39.03 54.66
CA PHE A 4 -16.71 37.88 54.92
C PHE A 4 -17.23 36.51 54.43
N THR A 5 -16.67 36.10 53.27
CA THR A 5 -16.03 34.80 52.94
C THR A 5 -16.69 33.48 53.30
N HIS A 6 -16.88 32.60 52.31
CA HIS A 6 -16.05 31.38 52.19
C HIS A 6 -16.14 30.72 50.80
N SER A 7 -14.98 30.36 50.27
CA SER A 7 -14.78 29.51 49.09
C SER A 7 -15.30 28.09 49.35
N ASN A 8 -15.83 27.44 48.31
CA ASN A 8 -15.51 26.03 48.11
C ASN A 8 -15.61 25.65 46.63
N ASP A 9 -14.46 25.29 46.07
CA ASP A 9 -14.33 24.50 44.85
C ASP A 9 -15.28 23.29 44.90
N ARG A 10 -15.97 23.04 43.78
CA ARG A 10 -16.34 21.71 43.28
C ARG A 10 -17.13 21.86 41.97
N GLY A 11 -16.48 21.65 40.82
CA GLY A 11 -17.19 21.64 39.55
C GLY A 11 -16.40 21.32 38.27
N TRP A 12 -15.21 20.72 38.38
CA TRP A 12 -14.48 20.15 37.23
C TRP A 12 -15.14 18.84 36.76
N PHE A 13 -16.43 18.78 36.44
CA PHE A 13 -17.01 17.57 35.83
C PHE A 13 -18.27 17.83 34.99
N ARG A 14 -18.16 17.45 33.70
CA ARG A 14 -19.21 16.92 32.80
C ARG A 14 -20.21 17.97 32.29
N SER A 15 -20.63 18.01 31.02
CA SER A 15 -20.93 16.91 30.11
C SER A 15 -21.15 17.52 28.71
N LEU A 16 -20.34 17.17 27.71
CA LEU A 16 -20.72 16.26 26.62
C LEU A 16 -21.95 16.73 25.81
N PHE A 17 -21.77 17.70 24.93
CA PHE A 17 -22.45 17.63 23.63
C PHE A 17 -21.69 16.62 22.77
N VAL A 18 -21.85 15.34 23.09
CA VAL A 18 -21.54 14.25 22.17
C VAL A 18 -22.51 14.44 21.02
N HIS A 19 -22.01 14.90 19.87
CA HIS A 19 -22.71 14.66 18.62
C HIS A 19 -23.02 13.16 18.58
N LYS A 20 -24.31 12.82 18.60
CA LYS A 20 -24.78 11.46 18.37
C LYS A 20 -24.26 11.06 17.00
N VAL A 21 -23.17 10.31 16.99
CA VAL A 21 -22.68 9.63 15.81
C VAL A 21 -23.69 8.52 15.56
N GLU A 22 -24.47 8.65 14.48
CA GLU A 22 -25.28 7.53 14.00
C GLU A 22 -24.35 6.32 13.80
N PRO A 23 -24.70 5.13 14.30
CA PRO A 23 -23.85 3.96 14.17
C PRO A 23 -23.72 3.64 12.67
N ARG A 24 -22.56 3.96 12.10
CA ARG A 24 -22.18 3.52 10.76
C ARG A 24 -22.08 1.99 10.80
N THR A 25 -23.00 1.32 10.11
CA THR A 25 -23.08 -0.15 10.03
C THR A 25 -22.07 -0.76 9.06
N ASP A 26 -21.45 0.05 8.19
CA ASP A 26 -20.41 -0.38 7.27
C ASP A 26 -19.00 -0.20 7.88
N THR A 27 -18.17 -1.24 7.79
CA THR A 27 -16.77 -1.16 8.21
C THR A 27 -16.00 -0.14 7.36
N HIS A 28 -15.05 0.60 7.96
CA HIS A 28 -14.28 1.65 7.29
C HIS A 28 -13.61 1.18 5.99
N SER A 29 -13.19 -0.09 5.91
CA SER A 29 -12.61 -0.71 4.71
C SER A 29 -13.61 -0.91 3.57
N ASN A 30 -14.87 -1.21 3.89
CA ASN A 30 -15.92 -1.48 2.90
C ASN A 30 -16.36 -0.22 2.13
N LEU A 31 -16.16 0.96 2.71
CA LEU A 31 -16.47 2.25 2.06
C LEU A 31 -15.44 2.62 0.98
N LEU A 32 -14.19 2.14 1.13
CA LEU A 32 -13.07 2.52 0.27
C LEU A 32 -12.66 1.43 -0.72
N SER A 33 -13.12 0.19 -0.54
CA SER A 33 -12.74 -0.97 -1.36
C SER A 33 -13.85 -1.43 -2.30
N LYS A 34 -13.47 -2.14 -3.39
CA LYS A 34 -14.42 -2.73 -4.35
C LYS A 34 -15.18 -3.89 -3.68
N LYS A 35 -16.49 -3.72 -3.43
CA LYS A 35 -17.33 -4.73 -2.74
C LYS A 35 -17.56 -6.02 -3.54
N GLU A 36 -17.56 -5.98 -4.88
CA GLU A 36 -18.05 -7.09 -5.72
C GLU A 36 -16.97 -8.05 -6.24
N THR A 37 -15.67 -7.72 -6.12
CA THR A 37 -14.55 -8.55 -6.64
C THR A 37 -13.43 -8.79 -5.63
N SER A 38 -13.68 -8.57 -4.33
CA SER A 38 -12.69 -8.31 -3.27
C SER A 38 -11.41 -9.17 -3.33
N SER A 39 -10.46 -8.68 -4.14
CA SER A 39 -9.12 -9.24 -4.20
C SER A 39 -8.38 -8.78 -2.95
N LEU A 40 -7.84 -9.74 -2.22
CA LEU A 40 -6.92 -9.45 -1.13
C LEU A 40 -5.52 -9.40 -1.72
N TYR A 41 -4.78 -8.34 -1.40
CA TYR A 41 -3.40 -8.21 -1.84
C TYR A 41 -2.45 -8.47 -0.68
N LYS A 42 -1.26 -8.97 -0.99
CA LYS A 42 -0.16 -9.11 -0.03
C LYS A 42 1.08 -8.49 -0.60
N ILE A 43 1.59 -7.45 0.05
CA ILE A 43 2.90 -6.88 -0.25
C ILE A 43 3.93 -7.50 0.70
N GLN A 44 5.07 -7.90 0.16
CA GLN A 44 6.17 -8.48 0.92
C GLN A 44 7.45 -7.70 0.63
N TYR A 45 8.23 -7.44 1.66
CA TYR A 45 9.53 -6.82 1.58
C TYR A 45 10.53 -7.77 2.20
N HIS A 46 11.52 -8.16 1.42
CA HIS A 46 12.58 -9.09 1.81
C HIS A 46 13.90 -8.36 1.67
N ASN A 47 14.57 -8.10 2.80
CA ASN A 47 15.93 -7.56 2.79
C ASN A 47 16.87 -8.75 2.63
N VAL A 48 17.57 -8.76 1.51
CA VAL A 48 18.47 -9.84 1.09
C VAL A 48 19.89 -9.44 1.49
N LYS A 49 20.72 -10.43 1.82
CA LYS A 49 22.14 -10.23 1.94
C LYS A 49 22.70 -9.81 0.57
N PRO A 50 23.49 -8.73 0.46
CA PRO A 50 23.90 -8.17 -0.82
C PRO A 50 24.55 -9.21 -1.75
N GLU A 51 25.39 -10.09 -1.21
CA GLU A 51 26.10 -11.14 -1.95
C GLU A 51 25.19 -12.26 -2.49
N TYR A 52 23.92 -12.29 -2.09
CA TYR A 52 22.94 -13.31 -2.53
C TYR A 52 21.81 -12.74 -3.39
N LEU A 53 21.78 -11.44 -3.71
CA LEU A 53 20.63 -10.82 -4.39
C LEU A 53 20.28 -11.52 -5.71
N GLU A 54 21.26 -11.83 -6.56
CA GLU A 54 21.04 -12.52 -7.83
C GLU A 54 20.53 -13.96 -7.65
N ALA A 55 21.15 -14.73 -6.76
CA ALA A 55 20.73 -16.10 -6.44
C ALA A 55 19.31 -16.12 -5.87
N TYR A 56 19.00 -15.18 -4.98
CA TYR A 56 17.67 -15.00 -4.41
C TYR A 56 16.63 -14.66 -5.49
N ASN A 57 16.96 -13.79 -6.44
CA ASN A 57 16.07 -13.40 -7.53
C ASN A 57 15.76 -14.56 -8.44
N SER A 58 16.78 -15.33 -8.84
CA SER A 58 16.62 -16.51 -9.69
C SER A 58 15.73 -17.56 -9.02
N LEU A 59 16.05 -17.90 -7.77
CA LEU A 59 15.28 -18.87 -6.98
C LEU A 59 13.84 -18.41 -6.73
N SER A 60 13.65 -17.13 -6.41
CA SER A 60 12.31 -16.57 -6.18
C SER A 60 11.49 -16.52 -7.47
N ALA A 61 12.12 -16.18 -8.59
CA ALA A 61 11.44 -16.06 -9.87
C ALA A 61 10.90 -17.39 -10.37
N GLU A 62 11.68 -18.47 -10.23
CA GLU A 62 11.26 -19.82 -10.59
C GLU A 62 9.99 -20.22 -9.83
N VAL A 63 10.00 -20.10 -8.50
CA VAL A 63 8.85 -20.50 -7.66
C VAL A 63 7.65 -19.59 -7.86
N GLN A 64 7.87 -18.28 -8.02
CA GLN A 64 6.81 -17.33 -8.34
C GLN A 64 6.11 -17.65 -9.66
N ASN A 65 6.89 -17.98 -10.70
CA ASN A 65 6.34 -18.37 -12.00
C ASN A 65 5.53 -19.65 -11.90
N ARG A 66 6.04 -20.67 -11.18
CA ARG A 66 5.30 -21.91 -10.97
C ARG A 66 3.97 -21.68 -10.26
N LEU A 67 3.99 -20.98 -9.12
CA LEU A 67 2.78 -20.69 -8.34
C LEU A 67 1.80 -19.78 -9.09
N HIS A 68 2.27 -18.89 -9.96
CA HIS A 68 1.40 -18.00 -10.72
C HIS A 68 0.57 -18.73 -11.79
N HIS A 69 1.12 -19.78 -12.39
CA HIS A 69 0.46 -20.54 -13.46
C HIS A 69 -0.26 -21.78 -12.96
N ASP A 70 0.03 -22.21 -11.74
CA ASP A 70 -0.62 -23.36 -11.11
C ASP A 70 -2.02 -22.98 -10.61
N LYS A 71 -3.05 -23.49 -11.29
CA LYS A 71 -4.46 -23.24 -10.97
C LYS A 71 -4.86 -23.82 -9.61
N ASP A 72 -4.09 -24.75 -9.05
CA ASP A 72 -4.35 -25.28 -7.72
C ASP A 72 -3.99 -24.27 -6.63
N TYR A 73 -3.17 -23.25 -6.92
CA TYR A 73 -2.89 -22.18 -5.97
C TYR A 73 -3.69 -20.94 -6.35
N PRO A 74 -4.67 -20.51 -5.53
CA PRO A 74 -5.50 -19.34 -5.84
C PRO A 74 -4.73 -18.03 -5.52
N CYS A 75 -3.55 -17.87 -6.12
CA CYS A 75 -2.68 -16.71 -5.97
C CYS A 75 -2.05 -16.28 -7.28
N GLU A 76 -1.92 -14.97 -7.47
CA GLU A 76 -1.33 -14.40 -8.67
C GLU A 76 -0.20 -13.45 -8.29
N VAL A 77 0.93 -13.54 -8.99
CA VAL A 77 2.04 -12.58 -8.84
C VAL A 77 1.68 -11.32 -9.63
N VAL A 78 1.34 -10.23 -8.95
CA VAL A 78 1.09 -8.93 -9.60
C VAL A 78 2.42 -8.36 -10.10
N GLY A 79 3.47 -8.45 -9.29
CA GLY A 79 4.82 -8.11 -9.70
C GLY A 79 5.86 -8.40 -8.63
N SER A 80 7.11 -8.43 -9.08
CA SER A 80 8.30 -8.66 -8.29
C SER A 80 9.39 -7.68 -8.75
N TRP A 81 9.99 -6.99 -7.79
CA TRP A 81 10.93 -5.92 -8.06
C TRP A 81 12.09 -5.91 -7.08
N ASN A 82 13.22 -5.33 -7.49
CA ASN A 82 14.30 -4.92 -6.60
C ASN A 82 14.31 -3.40 -6.43
N THR A 83 14.65 -2.93 -5.23
CA THR A 83 14.83 -1.51 -4.95
C THR A 83 16.16 -1.01 -5.50
N TRP A 84 16.12 0.06 -6.31
CA TRP A 84 17.29 0.81 -6.77
C TRP A 84 17.63 1.99 -5.85
N TYR A 85 16.62 2.80 -5.52
CA TYR A 85 16.78 3.97 -4.64
C TYR A 85 15.91 3.79 -3.38
N GLY A 86 16.55 3.89 -2.21
CA GLY A 86 15.97 3.60 -0.90
C GLY A 86 16.72 2.48 -0.18
N GLU A 87 16.00 1.53 0.41
CA GLU A 87 16.59 0.33 1.01
C GLU A 87 17.14 -0.59 -0.10
N GLN A 88 18.43 -0.48 -0.41
CA GLN A 88 19.11 -1.34 -1.38
C GLN A 88 19.15 -2.81 -0.89
N ASP A 89 19.36 -3.74 -1.83
CA ASP A 89 19.30 -5.19 -1.59
C ASP A 89 17.94 -5.68 -1.05
N GLN A 90 16.89 -4.90 -1.28
CA GLN A 90 15.51 -5.26 -0.95
C GLN A 90 14.76 -5.72 -2.19
N ALA A 91 14.12 -6.88 -2.07
CA ALA A 91 13.12 -7.35 -3.02
C ALA A 91 11.70 -7.08 -2.50
N VAL A 92 10.84 -6.55 -3.36
CA VAL A 92 9.44 -6.25 -3.08
C VAL A 92 8.55 -7.11 -3.98
N HIS A 93 7.60 -7.82 -3.38
CA HIS A 93 6.67 -8.71 -4.10
C HIS A 93 5.24 -8.34 -3.78
N LEU A 94 4.40 -8.23 -4.82
CA LEU A 94 2.97 -7.99 -4.69
C LEU A 94 2.20 -9.20 -5.22
N TRP A 95 1.40 -9.80 -4.35
CA TRP A 95 0.54 -10.94 -4.66
C TRP A 95 -0.93 -10.54 -4.59
N ARG A 96 -1.76 -11.17 -5.43
CA ARG A 96 -3.22 -11.04 -5.45
C ARG A 96 -3.87 -12.38 -5.16
N TYR A 97 -4.92 -12.37 -4.35
CA TYR A 97 -5.76 -13.51 -4.01
C TYR A 97 -7.21 -13.18 -4.36
N LYS A 98 -7.68 -13.65 -5.53
CA LYS A 98 -9.07 -13.50 -5.96
C LYS A 98 -9.95 -14.40 -5.09
N GLY A 99 -10.98 -13.84 -4.47
CA GLY A 99 -11.76 -14.53 -3.43
C GLY A 99 -11.29 -14.24 -2.00
N GLY A 100 -10.42 -13.25 -1.81
CA GLY A 100 -10.14 -12.66 -0.51
C GLY A 100 -9.44 -13.57 0.50
N TYR A 101 -9.88 -13.52 1.76
CA TYR A 101 -9.31 -14.33 2.85
C TYR A 101 -9.44 -15.85 2.66
N PRO A 102 -10.58 -16.39 2.17
CA PRO A 102 -10.68 -17.82 1.83
C PRO A 102 -9.58 -18.29 0.87
N ALA A 103 -9.40 -17.57 -0.25
CA ALA A 103 -8.37 -17.89 -1.24
C ALA A 103 -6.95 -17.82 -0.65
N LEU A 104 -6.65 -16.78 0.13
CA LEU A 104 -5.37 -16.69 0.84
C LEU A 104 -5.16 -17.89 1.78
N THR A 105 -6.19 -18.25 2.56
CA THR A 105 -6.11 -19.35 3.55
C THR A 105 -5.89 -20.69 2.86
N GLU A 106 -6.63 -20.96 1.79
CA GLU A 106 -6.46 -22.15 0.98
C GLU A 106 -5.04 -22.24 0.40
N CYS A 107 -4.57 -21.16 -0.23
CA CYS A 107 -3.22 -21.08 -0.78
C CYS A 107 -2.16 -21.36 0.30
N LEU A 108 -2.27 -20.73 1.47
CA LEU A 108 -1.33 -20.94 2.57
C LEU A 108 -1.35 -22.38 3.10
N ASN A 109 -2.53 -23.02 3.16
CA ASN A 109 -2.65 -24.42 3.59
C ASN A 109 -1.99 -25.36 2.60
N LYS A 110 -2.22 -25.17 1.29
CA LYS A 110 -1.55 -25.94 0.23
C LYS A 110 -0.04 -25.77 0.28
N LEU A 111 0.44 -24.52 0.41
CA LEU A 111 1.88 -24.22 0.51
C LEU A 111 2.56 -24.83 1.75
N ARG A 112 1.83 -25.03 2.86
CA ARG A 112 2.36 -25.69 4.05
C ARG A 112 2.61 -27.18 3.86
N GLN A 113 1.92 -27.82 2.92
CA GLN A 113 2.04 -29.25 2.62
C GLN A 113 2.94 -29.51 1.41
N ASN A 114 3.23 -28.49 0.61
CA ASN A 114 4.08 -28.58 -0.56
C ASN A 114 5.58 -28.66 -0.16
N LYS A 115 6.17 -29.86 -0.31
CA LYS A 115 7.58 -30.12 0.02
C LYS A 115 8.55 -29.22 -0.75
N GLU A 116 8.36 -29.05 -2.05
CA GLU A 116 9.24 -28.21 -2.88
C GLU A 116 9.21 -26.75 -2.43
N TYR A 117 8.03 -26.23 -2.08
CA TYR A 117 7.90 -24.88 -1.54
C TYR A 117 8.56 -24.73 -0.16
N LEU A 118 8.51 -25.77 0.68
CA LEU A 118 9.20 -25.79 1.98
C LEU A 118 10.72 -25.79 1.79
N ASP A 119 11.24 -26.56 0.85
CA ASP A 119 12.67 -26.61 0.51
C ASP A 119 13.13 -25.25 -0.05
N PHE A 120 12.38 -24.67 -0.99
CA PHE A 120 12.58 -23.28 -1.45
C PHE A 120 12.63 -22.30 -0.28
N ARG A 121 11.66 -22.38 0.63
CA ARG A 121 11.58 -21.47 1.79
C ARG A 121 12.82 -21.61 2.67
N LYS A 122 13.36 -22.82 2.84
CA LYS A 122 14.58 -23.09 3.60
C LYS A 122 15.80 -22.47 2.92
N GLU A 123 15.99 -22.70 1.62
CA GLU A 123 17.11 -22.15 0.86
C GLU A 123 17.07 -20.62 0.80
N ARG A 124 15.92 -20.05 0.45
CA ARG A 124 15.72 -18.59 0.46
C ARG A 124 16.04 -17.97 1.82
N SER A 125 15.73 -18.66 2.93
CA SER A 125 15.96 -18.11 4.27
C SER A 125 17.44 -17.91 4.61
N LYS A 126 18.36 -18.65 3.97
CA LYS A 126 19.81 -18.48 4.15
C LYS A 126 20.32 -17.15 3.58
N MET A 127 19.60 -16.62 2.59
CA MET A 127 19.94 -15.42 1.82
C MET A 127 19.36 -14.13 2.43
N LEU A 128 18.50 -14.23 3.44
CA LEU A 128 17.74 -13.08 3.96
C LEU A 128 18.36 -12.49 5.23
N ILE A 129 18.30 -11.16 5.34
CA ILE A 129 18.56 -10.41 6.57
C ILE A 129 17.26 -10.28 7.36
N SER A 130 16.18 -9.81 6.73
CA SER A 130 14.89 -9.60 7.38
C SER A 130 13.72 -9.68 6.38
N ARG A 131 12.50 -9.81 6.92
CA ARG A 131 11.27 -9.83 6.11
C ARG A 131 10.14 -9.13 6.83
N ARG A 132 9.30 -8.43 6.06
CA ARG A 132 8.00 -7.93 6.50
C ARG A 132 6.95 -8.12 5.41
N ASN A 133 5.68 -8.20 5.79
CA ASN A 133 4.57 -8.22 4.84
C ASN A 133 3.33 -7.57 5.44
N GLN A 134 2.42 -7.16 4.56
CA GLN A 134 1.14 -6.57 4.90
C GLN A 134 0.07 -7.15 3.98
N LEU A 135 -1.14 -7.32 4.51
CA LEU A 135 -2.33 -7.57 3.69
C LEU A 135 -3.01 -6.25 3.40
N LEU A 136 -3.36 -6.05 2.14
CA LEU A 136 -3.86 -4.79 1.62
C LEU A 136 -5.20 -5.00 0.93
N LEU A 137 -6.00 -3.94 0.92
CA LEU A 137 -7.16 -3.78 0.05
C LEU A 137 -6.87 -2.70 -0.98
N GLU A 138 -7.45 -2.86 -2.16
CA GLU A 138 -7.37 -1.89 -3.25
C GLU A 138 -8.43 -0.79 -3.06
N PHE A 139 -8.08 0.45 -3.39
CA PHE A 139 -9.07 1.53 -3.46
C PHE A 139 -10.04 1.33 -4.63
N SER A 140 -11.32 1.57 -4.39
CA SER A 140 -12.38 1.41 -5.39
C SER A 140 -12.23 2.32 -6.61
N PHE A 141 -11.65 3.50 -6.42
CA PHE A 141 -11.39 4.50 -7.46
C PHE A 141 -10.06 4.31 -8.20
N TRP A 142 -9.30 3.25 -7.88
CA TRP A 142 -8.06 2.92 -8.60
C TRP A 142 -8.31 1.85 -9.68
N ASN A 143 -7.42 1.81 -10.66
CA ASN A 143 -7.39 0.74 -11.64
C ASN A 143 -6.90 -0.56 -11.00
N GLU A 144 -7.46 -1.69 -11.43
CA GLU A 144 -6.92 -2.99 -11.05
C GLU A 144 -5.51 -3.13 -11.66
N PRO A 145 -4.50 -3.59 -10.90
CA PRO A 145 -3.15 -3.76 -11.42
C PRO A 145 -3.11 -4.75 -12.58
N ALA A 146 -2.65 -4.27 -13.73
CA ALA A 146 -2.41 -5.06 -14.92
C ALA A 146 -0.92 -5.04 -15.31
N PRO A 147 -0.42 -6.10 -15.98
CA PRO A 147 0.91 -6.09 -16.58
C PRO A 147 1.07 -4.93 -17.56
N ARG A 148 2.27 -4.37 -17.60
CA ARG A 148 2.64 -3.32 -18.55
C ARG A 148 3.66 -3.84 -19.55
N PRO A 149 3.55 -3.47 -20.84
CA PRO A 149 4.52 -3.86 -21.84
C PRO A 149 5.86 -3.13 -21.63
N GLY A 150 6.94 -3.78 -22.01
CA GLY A 150 8.29 -3.21 -22.02
C GLY A 150 8.95 -3.07 -20.64
N PRO A 151 10.23 -2.67 -20.63
CA PRO A 151 10.91 -2.29 -19.40
C PRO A 151 10.21 -1.05 -18.83
N ASN A 152 9.87 -1.11 -17.55
CA ASN A 152 9.28 0.02 -16.83
C ASN A 152 10.03 0.19 -15.51
N ILE A 153 10.22 1.43 -15.11
CA ILE A 153 10.61 1.79 -13.74
C ILE A 153 9.33 1.95 -12.93
N TYR A 154 9.29 1.29 -11.79
CA TYR A 154 8.17 1.39 -10.87
C TYR A 154 8.52 2.30 -9.71
N GLU A 155 7.58 3.13 -9.28
CA GLU A 155 7.73 3.98 -8.10
C GLU A 155 6.67 3.55 -7.07
N LEU A 156 7.12 2.99 -5.95
CA LEU A 156 6.26 2.65 -4.82
C LEU A 156 6.35 3.77 -3.79
N ARG A 157 5.24 4.50 -3.60
CA ARG A 157 5.11 5.51 -2.55
C ARG A 157 4.30 4.98 -1.39
N THR A 158 4.84 5.11 -0.19
CA THR A 158 4.16 4.72 1.03
C THR A 158 3.87 5.93 1.90
N TYR A 159 2.64 6.05 2.37
CA TYR A 159 2.16 7.14 3.21
C TYR A 159 1.66 6.58 4.53
N ARG A 160 2.17 7.13 5.64
CA ARG A 160 1.64 6.86 6.98
C ARG A 160 0.67 7.97 7.34
N LEU A 161 -0.61 7.62 7.45
CA LEU A 161 -1.66 8.55 7.78
C LEU A 161 -1.90 8.58 9.28
N ARG A 162 -2.43 9.70 9.79
CA ARG A 162 -2.91 9.72 11.16
C ARG A 162 -4.18 8.86 11.29
N PRO A 163 -4.33 8.12 12.40
CA PRO A 163 -5.56 7.41 12.69
C PRO A 163 -6.80 8.30 12.50
N GLY A 164 -7.83 7.77 11.83
CA GLY A 164 -9.06 8.49 11.53
C GLY A 164 -9.08 9.30 10.22
N THR A 165 -7.93 9.57 9.60
CA THR A 165 -7.85 10.42 8.38
C THR A 165 -7.98 9.65 7.06
N MET A 166 -8.03 8.31 7.11
CA MET A 166 -8.04 7.43 5.92
C MET A 166 -9.17 7.72 4.93
N ILE A 167 -10.40 7.92 5.42
CA ILE A 167 -11.56 8.19 4.56
C ILE A 167 -11.44 9.54 3.89
N GLU A 168 -11.09 10.58 4.66
CA GLU A 168 -10.92 11.93 4.15
C GLU A 168 -9.82 11.95 3.08
N TRP A 169 -8.66 11.37 3.39
CA TRP A 169 -7.55 11.22 2.46
C TRP A 169 -7.96 10.47 1.19
N GLY A 170 -8.72 9.37 1.32
CA GLY A 170 -9.25 8.60 0.20
C GLY A 170 -10.19 9.42 -0.69
N ASN A 171 -11.08 10.22 -0.11
CA ASN A 171 -12.00 11.10 -0.85
C ASN A 171 -11.28 12.22 -1.62
N HIS A 172 -10.19 12.75 -1.07
CA HIS A 172 -9.32 13.68 -1.80
C HIS A 172 -8.64 12.99 -2.99
N TRP A 173 -8.06 11.81 -2.78
CA TRP A 173 -7.39 11.06 -3.84
C TRP A 173 -8.33 10.55 -4.94
N ALA A 174 -9.57 10.18 -4.61
CA ALA A 174 -10.57 9.78 -5.60
C ALA A 174 -10.85 10.86 -6.66
N ARG A 175 -10.66 12.14 -6.29
CA ARG A 175 -10.74 13.28 -7.23
C ARG A 175 -9.42 13.50 -7.94
N ALA A 176 -8.30 13.49 -7.20
CA ALA A 176 -6.97 13.76 -7.71
C ALA A 176 -6.49 12.75 -8.77
N ILE A 177 -6.82 11.46 -8.56
CA ILE A 177 -6.27 10.36 -9.36
C ILE A 177 -6.65 10.44 -10.84
N LYS A 178 -7.80 11.03 -11.15
CA LYS A 178 -8.30 11.20 -12.53
C LYS A 178 -7.28 11.95 -13.39
N HIS A 179 -6.67 13.00 -12.84
CA HIS A 179 -5.64 13.79 -13.53
C HIS A 179 -4.35 13.01 -13.84
N ARG A 180 -4.06 11.94 -13.09
CA ARG A 180 -2.88 11.08 -13.27
C ARG A 180 -3.16 9.82 -14.08
N GLN A 181 -4.42 9.39 -14.16
CA GLN A 181 -4.81 8.24 -14.98
C GLN A 181 -4.72 8.55 -16.48
N GLU A 182 -4.89 9.80 -16.90
CA GLU A 182 -4.76 10.24 -18.30
C GLU A 182 -3.38 9.93 -18.89
N ASN A 183 -2.34 10.07 -18.09
CA ASN A 183 -0.96 9.79 -18.48
C ASN A 183 -0.60 8.30 -18.37
N GLN A 184 -1.57 7.46 -18.01
CA GLN A 184 -1.43 6.03 -17.81
C GLN A 184 -0.36 5.62 -16.79
N GLU A 185 0.15 6.45 -15.87
CA GLU A 185 1.19 6.02 -14.91
C GLU A 185 0.67 5.19 -13.71
N ALA A 186 -0.63 5.24 -13.43
CA ALA A 186 -1.23 4.61 -12.26
C ALA A 186 -1.31 3.07 -12.40
N VAL A 187 -0.61 2.33 -11.53
CA VAL A 187 -0.65 0.85 -11.52
C VAL A 187 -1.63 0.33 -10.49
N GLY A 188 -1.55 0.81 -9.24
CA GLY A 188 -2.37 0.32 -8.15
C GLY A 188 -2.31 1.25 -6.94
N GLY A 189 -3.42 1.33 -6.20
CA GLY A 189 -3.54 2.10 -4.97
C GLY A 189 -4.16 1.22 -3.89
N PHE A 190 -3.48 1.11 -2.76
CA PHE A 190 -3.80 0.14 -1.73
C PHE A 190 -3.73 0.75 -0.33
N PHE A 191 -4.51 0.23 0.60
CA PHE A 191 -4.39 0.55 2.02
C PHE A 191 -4.26 -0.71 2.86
N THR A 192 -3.52 -0.64 3.96
CA THR A 192 -3.28 -1.81 4.82
C THR A 192 -4.53 -2.20 5.58
N GLN A 193 -4.87 -3.49 5.47
CA GLN A 193 -5.93 -4.14 6.21
C GLN A 193 -5.39 -4.93 7.41
N ILE A 194 -4.26 -5.64 7.25
CA ILE A 194 -3.57 -6.37 8.33
C ILE A 194 -2.06 -6.11 8.24
N GLY A 195 -1.44 -5.81 9.38
CA GLY A 195 -0.05 -5.40 9.51
C GLY A 195 0.04 -3.98 10.07
N GLU A 196 0.91 -3.14 9.49
CA GLU A 196 1.02 -1.73 9.89
C GLU A 196 -0.19 -0.92 9.39
N LEU A 197 -1.09 -0.56 10.31
CA LEU A 197 -2.36 0.13 10.03
C LEU A 197 -2.14 1.60 9.62
N TYR A 198 -3.17 2.18 8.98
CA TYR A 198 -3.17 3.56 8.48
C TYR A 198 -2.06 3.85 7.45
N VAL A 199 -1.60 2.82 6.75
CA VAL A 199 -0.62 2.93 5.68
C VAL A 199 -1.29 2.82 4.33
N VAL A 200 -0.91 3.71 3.41
CA VAL A 200 -1.31 3.69 2.00
C VAL A 200 -0.10 3.44 1.12
N HIS A 201 -0.28 2.61 0.09
CA HIS A 201 0.69 2.37 -0.96
C HIS A 201 0.14 2.80 -2.31
N HIS A 202 0.89 3.64 -3.02
CA HIS A 202 0.66 3.92 -4.44
C HIS A 202 1.78 3.32 -5.27
N LEU A 203 1.41 2.53 -6.27
CA LEU A 203 2.32 1.97 -7.25
C LEU A 203 2.12 2.70 -8.58
N TRP A 204 3.20 3.26 -9.09
CA TRP A 204 3.27 3.96 -10.37
C TRP A 204 4.25 3.25 -11.29
N ALA A 205 4.08 3.38 -12.60
CA ALA A 205 5.02 2.89 -13.60
C ALA A 205 5.29 3.95 -14.65
N TYR A 206 6.56 4.07 -15.01
CA TYR A 206 7.06 4.99 -16.03
C TYR A 206 8.03 4.24 -16.94
N LYS A 207 8.20 4.75 -18.16
CA LYS A 207 9.16 4.18 -19.11
C LYS A 207 10.60 4.30 -18.59
N ASP A 208 10.93 5.46 -18.03
CA ASP A 208 12.26 5.83 -17.55
C ASP A 208 12.17 6.99 -16.52
N LEU A 209 13.31 7.42 -15.98
CA LEU A 209 13.33 8.50 -14.97
C LEU A 209 12.99 9.87 -15.56
N GLN A 210 13.32 10.10 -16.83
CA GLN A 210 13.04 11.35 -17.54
C GLN A 210 11.54 11.53 -17.75
N SER A 211 10.87 10.53 -18.33
CA SER A 211 9.41 10.51 -18.47
C SER A 211 8.70 10.62 -17.13
N ARG A 212 9.25 10.03 -16.06
CA ARG A 212 8.73 10.22 -14.69
C ARG A 212 8.78 11.68 -14.25
N GLU A 213 9.88 12.38 -14.51
CA GLU A 213 10.02 13.81 -14.18
C GLU A 213 9.03 14.67 -14.97
N GLU A 214 9.01 14.52 -16.29
CA GLU A 214 8.12 15.25 -17.20
C GLU A 214 6.66 15.05 -16.82
N THR A 215 6.25 13.81 -16.59
CA THR A 215 4.89 13.43 -16.20
C THR A 215 4.47 14.11 -14.90
N ARG A 216 5.36 14.15 -13.91
CA ARG A 216 5.09 14.80 -12.63
C ARG A 216 4.99 16.32 -12.76
N ASN A 217 5.88 16.92 -13.55
CA ASN A 217 5.88 18.36 -13.78
C ASN A 217 4.62 18.78 -14.55
N PHE A 218 4.19 17.97 -15.51
CA PHE A 218 2.93 18.17 -16.23
C PHE A 218 1.71 18.07 -15.31
N ALA A 219 1.70 17.12 -14.37
CA ALA A 219 0.62 17.02 -13.37
C ALA A 219 0.49 18.29 -12.52
N TRP A 220 1.60 18.93 -12.14
CA TRP A 220 1.59 20.20 -11.40
C TRP A 220 0.99 21.38 -12.19
N GLN A 221 0.97 21.31 -13.51
CA GLN A 221 0.39 22.35 -14.37
C GLN A 221 -1.13 22.18 -14.57
N LYS A 222 -1.72 21.05 -14.13
CA LYS A 222 -3.16 20.80 -14.29
C LYS A 222 -3.96 21.55 -13.21
N PRO A 223 -4.94 22.39 -13.59
CA PRO A 223 -5.81 23.08 -12.63
C PRO A 223 -6.50 22.09 -11.68
N GLY A 224 -6.42 22.33 -10.37
CA GLY A 224 -7.06 21.50 -9.34
C GLY A 224 -6.18 20.37 -8.78
N TRP A 225 -5.04 20.07 -9.40
CA TRP A 225 -4.05 19.13 -8.86
C TRP A 225 -3.39 19.68 -7.60
N ASP A 226 -2.99 20.94 -7.65
CA ASP A 226 -2.43 21.72 -6.53
C ASP A 226 -3.36 21.70 -5.31
N THR A 227 -4.66 21.92 -5.52
CA THR A 227 -5.66 21.89 -4.46
C THR A 227 -5.79 20.47 -3.88
N ALA A 228 -5.83 19.44 -4.72
CA ALA A 228 -5.95 18.06 -4.24
C ALA A 228 -4.70 17.55 -3.49
N VAL A 229 -3.51 18.01 -3.89
CA VAL A 229 -2.25 17.71 -3.21
C VAL A 229 -2.06 18.55 -1.95
N TYR A 230 -2.53 19.81 -1.92
CA TYR A 230 -2.42 20.69 -0.75
C TYR A 230 -3.01 20.03 0.50
N TYR A 231 -4.23 19.46 0.41
CA TYR A 231 -4.88 18.75 1.52
C TYR A 231 -4.23 17.39 1.86
N THR A 232 -3.39 16.85 0.98
CA THR A 232 -2.76 15.53 1.15
C THR A 232 -1.23 15.60 1.28
N GLY A 233 -0.66 16.81 1.34
CA GLY A 233 0.77 17.04 1.14
C GLY A 233 1.41 18.09 2.06
N ASN A 234 0.69 19.13 2.49
CA ASN A 234 1.25 20.22 3.32
C ASN A 234 0.59 20.30 4.70
N GLY A 235 1.37 20.04 5.74
CA GLY A 235 0.98 20.07 7.16
C GLY A 235 0.79 21.46 7.76
N THR A 236 0.27 22.44 7.02
CA THR A 236 -0.03 23.76 7.59
C THR A 236 -1.38 24.27 7.07
N ASN A 237 -2.37 24.23 7.96
CA ASN A 237 -3.66 24.95 7.94
C ASN A 237 -4.95 24.25 7.46
N LEU A 238 -4.96 22.93 7.28
CA LEU A 238 -6.16 22.12 7.53
C LEU A 238 -5.73 20.79 8.17
N LYS A 239 -6.46 20.33 9.20
CA LYS A 239 -6.11 19.20 10.08
C LYS A 239 -6.15 17.81 9.40
N ILE A 240 -5.46 17.62 8.28
CA ILE A 240 -4.95 16.29 7.88
C ILE A 240 -3.45 16.35 8.09
N ASP A 241 -3.11 16.13 9.34
CA ASP A 241 -1.77 16.31 9.83
C ASP A 241 -1.05 14.98 9.49
N ILE A 242 -0.46 14.86 8.30
CA ILE A 242 0.18 13.60 7.87
C ILE A 242 1.51 13.48 8.63
N LEU A 243 1.73 12.38 9.36
CA LEU A 243 3.08 12.01 9.79
C LEU A 243 3.83 11.45 8.57
N SER A 244 4.05 12.29 7.56
CA SER A 244 4.54 11.85 6.25
C SER A 244 6.04 11.56 6.31
N HIS A 245 6.39 10.37 6.77
CA HIS A 245 7.61 9.75 6.26
C HIS A 245 7.28 9.25 4.86
N TYR A 246 7.51 10.09 3.85
CA TYR A 246 7.43 9.69 2.45
C TYR A 246 8.64 8.80 2.15
N THR A 247 8.42 7.49 2.01
CA THR A 247 9.42 6.62 1.41
C THR A 247 8.99 6.37 -0.04
N SER A 248 9.76 6.91 -0.98
CA SER A 248 9.63 6.56 -2.40
C SER A 248 10.73 5.55 -2.72
N LEU A 249 10.30 4.34 -3.07
CA LEU A 249 11.18 3.28 -3.53
C LEU A 249 11.08 3.21 -5.04
N TYR A 250 12.22 3.24 -5.72
CA TYR A 250 12.27 2.98 -7.15
C TYR A 250 12.61 1.52 -7.36
N LEU A 251 11.78 0.87 -8.15
CA LEU A 251 11.69 -0.56 -8.27
C LEU A 251 11.96 -0.95 -9.72
N PHE A 252 12.92 -1.85 -9.94
CA PHE A 252 13.16 -2.48 -11.23
C PHE A 252 12.53 -3.86 -11.25
N ARG A 253 11.74 -4.14 -12.28
CA ARG A 253 11.00 -5.38 -12.37
C ARG A 253 11.94 -6.53 -12.72
N VAL A 254 11.98 -7.56 -11.87
CA VAL A 254 12.87 -8.72 -12.02
C VAL A 254 12.31 -9.76 -13.00
N GLN A 255 10.98 -9.77 -13.18
CA GLN A 255 10.29 -10.71 -14.07
C GLN A 255 9.54 -9.98 -15.19
N SER A 256 9.96 -10.12 -16.44
CA SER A 256 9.11 -9.78 -17.60
C SER A 256 8.01 -10.83 -17.74
N ARG A 257 6.75 -10.40 -17.79
CA ARG A 257 5.68 -11.25 -18.35
C ARG A 257 5.79 -11.21 -19.87
#